data_AF-A0A2E7HPZ7-F1
#
_entry.id   AF-A0A2E7HPZ7-F1
#
_cell.length_a   1.000
_cell.length_b   1.000
_cell.length_c   1.000
_cell.angle_alpha   90.00
_cell.angle_beta   90.00
_cell.angle_gamma   90.00
#
_symmetry.space_group_name_H-M   'P 1'
#
loop_
_entity.id
_entity.type
_entity.pdbx_description
1 polymer ?
#
loop_
_entity_poly.entity_id
_entity_poly.type
_entity_poly.pdbx_seq_one_letter_code
_entity_poly.pdbx_strand_id
1 'polypeptide(L)'
;MSDPKLQRADGFSIFATLIVAAIIITAFFFIQEIFRQDEPLPVSEDTTKERLGKIELHRMESEKFNQMVESFNYENNSSLESVMRNVIKERYHPVNTTAP
;
A
#
# COMPACT_ATOMS: atom_id res chain seq x y z
N MET A 1 -74.02 9.66 -10.17
CA MET A 1 -73.41 10.72 -9.35
C MET A 1 -72.44 10.04 -8.40
N SER A 2 -71.15 10.34 -8.49
CA SER A 2 -70.11 9.70 -7.66
C SER A 2 -70.27 10.10 -6.19
N ASP A 3 -70.15 9.13 -5.30
CA ASP A 3 -70.40 9.31 -3.87
C ASP A 3 -69.29 10.18 -3.23
N PRO A 4 -69.60 11.39 -2.71
CA PRO A 4 -68.60 12.33 -2.19
C PRO A 4 -67.88 11.82 -0.94
N LYS A 5 -68.35 10.74 -0.29
CA LYS A 5 -67.64 10.08 0.81
C LYS A 5 -66.40 9.33 0.35
N LEU A 6 -66.42 8.73 -0.85
CA LEU A 6 -65.30 7.95 -1.38
C LEU A 6 -64.12 8.88 -1.74
N GLN A 7 -64.41 10.03 -2.33
CA GLN A 7 -63.41 11.01 -2.76
C GLN A 7 -62.68 11.72 -1.61
N ARG A 8 -63.27 11.73 -0.40
CA ARG A 8 -62.64 12.26 0.82
C ARG A 8 -61.65 11.28 1.46
N ALA A 9 -61.85 9.98 1.28
CA ALA A 9 -60.94 8.95 1.78
C ALA A 9 -59.61 8.93 1.01
N ASP A 10 -59.65 9.22 -0.30
CA ASP A 10 -58.45 9.29 -1.14
C ASP A 10 -57.48 10.41 -0.70
N GLY A 11 -58.01 11.55 -0.26
CA GLY A 11 -57.18 12.67 0.25
C GLY A 11 -56.44 12.35 1.56
N PHE A 12 -57.09 11.58 2.46
CA PHE A 12 -56.46 11.14 3.70
C PHE A 12 -55.35 10.11 3.44
N SER A 13 -55.56 9.23 2.45
CA SER A 13 -54.54 8.26 2.04
C SER A 13 -53.25 8.96 1.58
N ILE A 14 -53.36 10.02 0.76
CA ILE A 14 -52.21 10.79 0.29
C ILE A 14 -51.50 11.48 1.48
N PHE A 15 -52.27 12.07 2.39
CA PHE A 15 -51.70 12.70 3.59
C PHE A 15 -50.97 11.70 4.50
N ALA A 16 -51.54 10.52 4.71
CA ALA A 16 -50.90 9.44 5.47
C ALA A 16 -49.60 8.98 4.80
N THR A 17 -49.57 8.86 3.46
CA THR A 17 -48.33 8.50 2.75
C THR A 17 -47.23 9.55 2.92
N LEU A 18 -47.56 10.84 2.97
CA LEU A 18 -46.58 11.90 3.22
C LEU A 18 -46.01 11.84 4.63
N ILE A 19 -46.85 11.53 5.63
CA ILE A 19 -46.38 11.32 7.02
C ILE A 19 -45.43 10.13 7.09
N VAL A 20 -45.80 9.01 6.47
CA VAL A 20 -44.95 7.82 6.44
C VAL A 20 -43.62 8.11 5.74
N ALA A 21 -43.65 8.84 4.61
CA ALA A 21 -42.44 9.26 3.92
C ALA A 21 -41.55 10.15 4.80
N ALA A 22 -42.13 11.11 5.51
CA ALA A 22 -41.39 11.96 6.44
C ALA A 22 -40.72 11.14 7.56
N ILE A 23 -41.43 10.17 8.15
CA ILE A 23 -40.89 9.26 9.17
C ILE A 23 -39.71 8.45 8.60
N ILE A 24 -39.83 7.92 7.39
CA ILE A 24 -38.76 7.13 6.75
C ILE A 24 -37.52 8.00 6.50
N ILE A 25 -37.68 9.21 5.97
CA ILE A 25 -36.57 10.14 5.72
C ILE A 25 -35.87 10.49 7.05
N THR A 26 -36.65 10.81 8.09
CA THR A 26 -36.11 11.10 9.41
C THR A 26 -35.35 9.89 9.97
N ALA A 27 -35.93 8.69 9.92
CA ALA A 27 -35.29 7.47 10.38
C ALA A 27 -33.99 7.19 9.63
N PHE A 28 -33.94 7.44 8.31
CA PHE A 28 -32.73 7.30 7.51
C PHE A 28 -31.59 8.19 8.02
N PHE A 29 -31.86 9.48 8.29
CA PHE A 29 -30.83 10.37 8.83
C PHE A 29 -30.36 9.95 10.23
N PHE A 30 -31.26 9.48 11.10
CA PHE A 30 -30.88 8.95 12.40
C PHE A 30 -29.99 7.71 12.29
N ILE A 31 -30.35 6.77 11.42
CA ILE A 31 -29.55 5.57 11.15
C ILE A 31 -28.20 5.97 10.57
N GLN A 32 -28.18 6.89 9.61
CA GLN A 32 -26.93 7.37 9.00
C GLN A 32 -25.98 7.95 10.06
N GLU A 33 -26.49 8.71 11.02
CA GLU A 33 -25.67 9.29 12.09
C GLU A 33 -25.18 8.22 13.08
N ILE A 34 -26.02 7.24 13.44
CA ILE A 34 -25.63 6.12 14.34
C ILE A 34 -24.56 5.23 13.69
N PHE A 35 -24.65 5.00 12.38
CA PHE A 35 -23.71 4.17 11.63
C PHE A 35 -22.62 4.98 10.93
N ARG A 36 -22.54 6.30 11.18
CA ARG A 36 -21.46 7.13 10.69
C ARG A 36 -20.18 6.65 11.38
N GLN A 37 -19.29 6.06 10.60
CA GLN A 37 -17.96 5.74 11.11
C GLN A 37 -17.28 7.05 11.49
N ASP A 38 -16.72 7.12 12.70
CA ASP A 38 -15.91 8.26 13.12
C ASP A 38 -14.85 8.50 12.05
N GLU A 39 -14.77 9.75 11.56
CA GLU A 39 -13.67 10.13 10.68
C GLU A 39 -12.35 9.84 11.39
N PRO A 40 -11.38 9.22 10.70
CA PRO A 40 -10.13 8.87 11.35
C PRO A 40 -9.52 10.13 11.94
N LEU A 41 -9.26 10.09 13.24
CA LEU A 41 -8.60 11.19 13.96
C LEU A 41 -7.36 11.61 13.17
N PRO A 42 -7.10 12.92 13.03
CA PRO A 42 -5.90 13.39 12.35
C PRO A 42 -4.68 12.76 13.03
N VAL A 43 -3.85 12.10 12.23
CA VAL A 43 -2.64 11.43 12.68
C VAL A 43 -1.77 12.47 13.39
N SER A 44 -1.48 12.26 14.67
CA SER A 44 -0.67 13.21 15.46
C SER A 44 0.70 13.41 14.80
N GLU A 45 1.23 14.62 14.90
CA GLU A 45 2.57 14.96 14.42
C GLU A 45 3.62 13.99 14.99
N ASP A 46 3.46 13.55 16.24
CA ASP A 46 4.35 12.59 16.91
C ASP A 46 4.34 11.22 16.24
N THR A 47 3.15 10.73 15.87
CA THR A 47 3.02 9.45 15.16
C THR A 47 3.57 9.53 13.74
N THR A 48 3.55 10.72 13.13
CA THR A 48 4.16 10.96 11.82
C THR A 48 5.69 10.95 11.92
N LYS A 49 6.25 11.60 12.96
CA LYS A 49 7.69 11.59 13.25
C LYS A 49 8.21 10.18 13.54
N GLU A 50 7.47 9.39 14.32
CA GLU A 50 7.85 8.00 14.62
C GLU A 50 7.90 7.15 13.34
N ARG A 51 6.92 7.29 12.46
CA ARG A 51 6.87 6.59 11.16
C ARG A 51 8.05 6.99 10.27
N LEU A 52 8.34 8.29 10.17
CA LEU A 52 9.49 8.78 9.41
C LEU A 52 10.81 8.24 9.95
N GLY A 53 10.97 8.19 11.28
CA GLY A 53 12.16 7.59 11.91
C GLY A 53 12.35 6.12 11.55
N LYS A 54 11.27 5.32 11.58
CA LYS A 54 11.33 3.90 11.17
C LYS A 54 11.65 3.72 9.69
N ILE A 55 11.08 4.56 8.82
CA ILE A 55 11.37 4.54 7.38
C ILE A 55 12.85 4.82 7.14
N GLU A 56 13.40 5.83 7.80
CA GLU A 56 14.81 6.19 7.64
C GLU A 56 15.74 5.10 8.15
N LEU A 57 15.41 4.47 9.29
CA LEU A 57 16.18 3.35 9.83
C LEU A 57 16.22 2.17 8.85
N HIS A 58 15.08 1.78 8.28
CA HIS A 58 15.03 0.71 7.27
C HIS A 58 15.75 1.09 5.97
N ARG A 59 15.75 2.36 5.57
CA ARG A 59 16.53 2.84 4.42
C ARG A 59 18.03 2.64 4.68
N MET A 60 18.52 3.07 5.84
CA MET A 60 19.92 2.91 6.22
C MET A 60 20.34 1.43 6.30
N GLU A 61 19.49 0.57 6.87
CA GLU A 61 19.75 -0.87 6.91
C GLU A 61 19.81 -1.49 5.51
N SER A 62 18.91 -1.08 4.62
CA SER A 62 18.86 -1.56 3.23
C SER A 62 20.11 -1.13 2.45
N GLU A 63 20.54 0.12 2.61
CA GLU A 63 21.77 0.61 1.99
C GLU A 63 23.00 -0.16 2.48
N LYS A 64 23.09 -0.40 3.79
CA LYS A 64 24.18 -1.20 4.36
C LYS A 64 24.18 -2.65 3.85
N PHE A 65 23.01 -3.26 3.75
CA PHE A 65 22.89 -4.62 3.20
C PHE A 65 23.33 -4.66 1.74
N ASN A 66 22.89 -3.72 0.92
CA ASN A 66 23.27 -3.65 -0.49
C ASN A 66 24.79 -3.44 -0.65
N GLN A 67 25.39 -2.56 0.14
CA GLN A 67 26.86 -2.38 0.15
C GLN A 67 27.60 -3.67 0.51
N MET A 68 27.10 -4.43 1.49
CA MET A 68 27.70 -5.71 1.89
C MET A 68 27.60 -6.75 0.77
N VAL A 69 26.47 -6.80 0.05
CA VAL A 69 26.30 -7.70 -1.09
C VAL A 69 27.26 -7.31 -2.22
N GLU A 70 27.37 -6.02 -2.51
CA GLU A 70 28.28 -5.51 -3.55
C GLU A 70 29.74 -5.80 -3.20
N SER A 71 30.17 -5.55 -1.96
CA SER A 71 31.54 -5.83 -1.52
C SER A 71 31.87 -7.32 -1.58
N PHE A 72 30.95 -8.18 -1.13
CA PHE A 72 31.12 -9.63 -1.20
C PHE A 72 31.28 -10.12 -2.65
N ASN A 73 30.46 -9.62 -3.56
CA ASN A 73 30.54 -9.98 -4.97
C ASN A 73 31.83 -9.45 -5.62
N TYR A 74 32.26 -8.24 -5.27
CA TYR A 74 33.52 -7.67 -5.74
C TYR A 74 34.72 -8.50 -5.29
N GLU A 75 34.79 -8.84 -4.00
CA GLU A 75 35.86 -9.65 -3.42
C GLU A 75 35.90 -11.06 -4.03
N ASN A 76 34.74 -11.72 -4.17
CA ASN A 76 34.67 -13.04 -4.77
C ASN A 76 35.07 -13.03 -6.23
N ASN A 77 34.57 -12.10 -7.03
CA ASN A 77 34.94 -12.00 -8.44
C ASN A 77 36.44 -11.71 -8.59
N SER A 78 37.00 -10.85 -7.74
CA SER A 78 38.43 -10.57 -7.72
C SER A 78 39.26 -11.82 -7.36
N SER A 79 38.83 -12.58 -6.35
CA SER A 79 39.51 -13.81 -5.96
C SER A 79 39.46 -14.87 -7.05
N LEU A 80 38.30 -15.04 -7.71
CA LEU A 80 38.13 -15.97 -8.82
C LEU A 80 39.04 -15.59 -9.99
N GLU A 81 39.09 -14.30 -10.35
CA GLU A 81 39.95 -13.79 -11.41
C GLU A 81 41.44 -14.06 -11.11
N SER A 82 41.86 -13.88 -9.85
CA SER A 82 43.20 -14.22 -9.37
C SER A 82 43.51 -15.71 -9.51
N VAL A 83 42.60 -16.58 -9.06
CA VAL A 83 42.73 -18.04 -9.18
C VAL A 83 42.83 -18.45 -10.65
N MET A 84 41.97 -17.91 -11.51
CA MET A 84 42.00 -18.20 -12.95
C MET A 84 43.33 -17.79 -13.59
N ARG A 85 43.86 -16.60 -13.26
CA ARG A 85 45.17 -16.17 -13.73
C ARG A 85 46.30 -17.09 -13.28
N ASN A 86 46.27 -17.56 -12.03
CA ASN A 86 47.28 -18.49 -11.52
C ASN A 86 47.22 -19.83 -12.24
N VAL A 87 46.02 -20.39 -12.45
CA VAL A 87 45.84 -21.63 -13.22
C VAL A 87 46.34 -21.48 -14.66
N ILE A 88 46.07 -20.34 -15.32
CA ILE A 88 46.62 -20.08 -16.66
C ILE A 88 48.14 -20.03 -16.63
N LYS A 89 48.74 -19.30 -15.69
CA LYS A 89 50.21 -19.20 -15.58
C LYS A 89 50.87 -20.56 -15.28
N GLU A 90 50.27 -21.37 -14.43
CA GLU A 90 50.82 -22.66 -14.00
C GLU A 90 50.60 -23.79 -15.02
N ARG A 91 49.44 -23.82 -15.71
CA ARG A 91 49.09 -24.90 -16.64
C ARG A 91 49.30 -24.55 -18.11
N TYR A 92 49.24 -23.28 -18.47
CA TYR A 92 49.48 -22.79 -19.82
C TYR A 92 50.76 -21.96 -19.83
N HIS A 93 51.92 -22.64 -19.83
CA HIS A 93 53.12 -21.98 -20.33
C HIS A 93 52.90 -21.64 -21.80
N PRO A 94 53.05 -20.37 -22.23
CA PRO A 94 53.11 -20.08 -23.65
C PRO A 94 54.28 -20.87 -24.22
N VAL A 95 54.00 -21.80 -25.14
CA VAL A 95 55.04 -22.40 -25.97
C VAL A 95 55.65 -21.24 -26.75
N ASN A 96 56.81 -20.75 -26.30
CA ASN A 96 57.65 -19.86 -27.07
C ASN A 96 58.04 -20.61 -28.35
N THR A 97 57.21 -20.44 -29.37
CA THR A 97 57.49 -20.92 -30.72
C THR A 97 58.43 -19.88 -31.31
N THR A 98 59.72 -19.97 -30.97
CA THR A 98 60.77 -19.41 -31.80
C THR A 98 60.75 -20.19 -33.10
N ALA A 99 60.01 -19.69 -34.08
CA ALA A 99 60.07 -20.18 -35.44
C ALA A 99 61.37 -19.66 -36.11
N PRO A 100 62.06 -20.49 -36.90
CA PRO A 100 63.34 -20.19 -37.54
C PRO A 100 63.26 -19.13 -38.64
#